data_AF-A0AAU7YYN8-F1
#
_entry.id   AF-A0AAU7YYN8-F1
#
_cell.length_a   1.000
_cell.length_b   1.000
_cell.length_c   1.000
_cell.angle_alpha   90.00
_cell.angle_beta   90.00
_cell.angle_gamma   90.00
#
_symmetry.space_group_name_H-M   'P 1'
#
loop_
_entity.id
_entity.type
_entity.pdbx_description
1 polymer ?
#
loop_
_entity_poly.entity_id
_entity_poly.type
_entity_poly.pdbx_seq_one_letter_code
_entity_poly.pdbx_strand_id
1 'polypeptide(L)'
;MTDTTFDVLIVGSGHAGGMAAKILTEKGMRCLMLNAGPVADVARDAQRKPAYDLPYRGFKPPGRLEHVFQANEFNANVWVDEEEVPYTFDPAAPYNWVRVRLFGGRSLFWSRQSFRLSDYEFKAKSHDGFGEDWPISLSDLAPYYSRVEEIFQVAGAQDGPPQMPNGNFVPVDDVWSESMQRFIKASQAYDMPVCKQRRAQGRDGLASSVNLLLPDAERTGKLTSIANAVVRQITVDPNTGQPNGCHFIDRLSRREMHVKARVVVLAAGTLESTRLLLNSNLGNSSGVMGHFLMDQIYGPGVTCSVPEARNGKATEQLMGGSAIVPRFRNITTKYDKFLRGYALNVTSRMGGVEPRNFAAYGAELQQKLHEYNGSGFYITVMGEVLGRYENHVRIDKEEVDAWGIPVLHIETRYTDNELNMAKDAVEVGCSIADAAGFEVLSKNVVPNPPGYSIHEVGTCRMGDDPKKSVLNKWCQSQDHKNLFVVDGASFVSAGWQNPTMTILALSMRASEYLAGEMSRGNV
;
A
#
# COMPACT_ATOMS: atom_id res chain seq x y z
N MET A 1 -23.36 -25.58 8.99
CA MET A 1 -22.67 -24.99 10.16
C MET A 1 -23.55 -23.90 10.78
N THR A 2 -24.79 -24.18 11.17
CA THR A 2 -25.80 -23.12 11.38
C THR A 2 -25.92 -22.59 12.82
N ASP A 3 -25.28 -23.22 13.82
CA ASP A 3 -25.36 -22.77 15.23
C ASP A 3 -24.02 -22.34 15.87
N THR A 4 -22.90 -22.42 15.15
CA THR A 4 -21.60 -22.05 15.71
C THR A 4 -21.41 -20.53 15.66
N THR A 5 -21.29 -19.91 16.83
CA THR A 5 -20.89 -18.50 16.95
C THR A 5 -19.39 -18.42 17.18
N PHE A 6 -18.70 -17.65 16.34
CA PHE A 6 -17.27 -17.35 16.48
C PHE A 6 -17.04 -16.18 17.44
N ASP A 7 -15.86 -16.11 18.04
CA ASP A 7 -15.49 -14.98 18.88
C ASP A 7 -15.21 -13.75 18.00
N VAL A 8 -14.51 -13.94 16.88
CA VAL A 8 -14.18 -12.86 15.94
C VAL A 8 -14.37 -13.30 14.49
N LEU A 9 -15.05 -12.46 13.70
CA LEU A 9 -15.08 -12.52 12.24
C LEU A 9 -14.01 -11.56 11.68
N ILE A 10 -13.11 -12.07 10.85
CA ILE A 10 -12.08 -11.30 10.14
C ILE A 10 -12.39 -11.34 8.64
N VAL A 11 -12.60 -10.17 8.03
CA VAL A 11 -12.88 -10.07 6.59
C VAL A 11 -11.62 -9.62 5.87
N GLY A 12 -11.04 -10.51 5.06
CA GLY A 12 -9.79 -10.32 4.33
C GLY A 12 -8.60 -11.05 4.95
N SER A 13 -7.77 -11.70 4.12
CA SER A 13 -6.57 -12.45 4.56
C SER A 13 -5.24 -11.82 4.15
N GLY A 14 -5.27 -10.55 3.73
CA GLY A 14 -4.06 -9.75 3.47
C GLY A 14 -3.24 -9.48 4.74
N HIS A 15 -2.21 -8.63 4.63
CA HIS A 15 -1.32 -8.28 5.76
C HIS A 15 -2.09 -7.87 7.03
N ALA A 16 -3.08 -6.98 6.89
CA ALA A 16 -3.90 -6.53 8.01
C ALA A 16 -4.67 -7.68 8.67
N GLY A 17 -5.38 -8.49 7.88
CA GLY A 17 -6.21 -9.58 8.38
C GLY A 17 -5.40 -10.76 8.91
N GLY A 18 -4.28 -11.09 8.27
CA GLY A 18 -3.34 -12.10 8.77
C GLY A 18 -2.72 -11.72 10.09
N MET A 19 -2.35 -10.44 10.27
CA MET A 19 -1.84 -9.94 11.55
C MET A 19 -2.92 -10.03 12.64
N ALA A 20 -4.16 -9.62 12.32
CA ALA A 20 -5.27 -9.74 13.26
C ALA A 20 -5.53 -11.19 13.66
N ALA A 21 -5.57 -12.11 12.68
CA ALA A 21 -5.76 -13.54 12.94
C ALA A 21 -4.64 -14.13 13.79
N LYS A 22 -3.37 -13.77 13.52
CA LYS A 22 -2.23 -14.20 14.33
C LYS A 22 -2.42 -13.79 15.78
N ILE A 23 -2.59 -12.49 16.03
CA ILE A 23 -2.66 -11.96 17.39
C ILE A 23 -3.88 -12.49 18.15
N LEU A 24 -5.06 -12.46 17.54
CA LEU A 24 -6.30 -12.85 18.22
C LEU A 24 -6.34 -14.35 18.53
N THR A 25 -5.86 -15.20 17.62
CA THR A 25 -5.83 -16.65 17.89
C THR A 25 -4.76 -17.04 18.91
N GLU A 26 -3.61 -16.36 18.93
CA GLU A 26 -2.57 -16.52 19.97
C GLU A 26 -3.08 -16.07 21.35
N LYS A 27 -3.97 -15.08 21.40
CA LYS A 27 -4.68 -14.67 22.63
C LYS A 27 -5.85 -15.59 22.99
N GLY A 28 -6.13 -16.56 22.13
CA GLY A 28 -7.01 -17.68 22.42
C GLY A 28 -8.44 -17.55 21.91
N MET A 29 -8.74 -16.56 21.07
CA MET A 29 -10.05 -16.34 20.47
C MET A 29 -10.25 -17.29 19.28
N ARG A 30 -11.49 -17.79 19.10
CA ARG A 30 -11.85 -18.55 17.89
C ARG A 30 -12.22 -17.58 16.78
N CYS A 31 -11.41 -17.56 15.73
CA CYS A 31 -11.55 -16.64 14.61
C CYS A 31 -12.08 -17.35 13.37
N LEU A 32 -13.04 -16.72 12.69
CA LEU A 32 -13.42 -17.04 11.33
C LEU A 32 -12.84 -16.00 10.38
N MET A 33 -12.08 -16.43 9.38
CA MET A 33 -11.52 -15.57 8.34
C MET A 33 -12.20 -15.85 7.01
N LEU A 34 -12.73 -14.81 6.37
CA LEU A 34 -13.35 -14.88 5.04
C LEU A 34 -12.49 -14.13 4.02
N ASN A 35 -12.21 -14.74 2.88
CA ASN A 35 -11.55 -14.08 1.75
C ASN A 35 -12.29 -14.36 0.44
N ALA A 36 -12.53 -13.30 -0.34
CA ALA A 36 -13.25 -13.38 -1.61
C ALA A 36 -12.49 -14.17 -2.71
N GLY A 37 -11.17 -14.22 -2.66
CA GLY A 37 -10.33 -14.92 -3.63
C GLY A 37 -10.06 -16.39 -3.29
N PRO A 38 -9.64 -17.19 -4.28
CA PRO A 38 -9.18 -18.55 -4.06
C PRO A 38 -7.81 -18.57 -3.35
N VAL A 39 -7.45 -19.74 -2.82
CA VAL A 39 -6.08 -20.02 -2.38
C VAL A 39 -5.21 -20.27 -3.61
N ALA A 40 -4.04 -19.63 -3.68
CA ALA A 40 -3.08 -19.88 -4.75
C ALA A 40 -2.51 -21.30 -4.62
N ASP A 41 -2.42 -22.01 -5.74
CA ASP A 41 -1.72 -23.29 -5.81
C ASP A 41 -0.27 -22.98 -6.15
N VAL A 42 0.59 -22.88 -5.15
CA VAL A 42 2.00 -22.48 -5.36
C VAL A 42 2.73 -23.45 -6.30
N ALA A 43 2.41 -24.75 -6.28
CA ALA A 43 3.05 -25.74 -7.15
C ALA A 43 2.72 -25.51 -8.64
N ARG A 44 1.53 -24.96 -8.93
CA ARG A 44 1.08 -24.59 -10.28
C ARG A 44 1.43 -23.14 -10.63
N ASP A 45 1.14 -22.21 -9.73
CA ASP A 45 1.07 -20.76 -9.96
C ASP A 45 2.44 -20.07 -9.81
N ALA A 46 3.41 -20.67 -9.10
CA ALA A 46 4.76 -20.13 -8.99
C ALA A 46 5.72 -20.59 -10.09
N GLN A 47 5.28 -21.49 -10.98
CA GLN A 47 6.13 -22.00 -12.06
C GLN A 47 6.47 -20.88 -13.06
N ARG A 48 7.76 -20.58 -13.20
CA ARG A 48 8.24 -19.71 -14.26
C ARG A 48 8.21 -20.50 -15.58
N LYS A 49 7.34 -20.08 -16.49
CA LYS A 49 7.39 -20.55 -17.88
C LYS A 49 8.36 -19.68 -18.67
N PRO A 50 9.14 -20.24 -19.61
CA PRO A 50 9.86 -19.39 -20.55
C PRO A 50 8.83 -18.66 -21.42
N ALA A 51 9.17 -17.44 -21.87
CA ALA A 51 8.23 -16.62 -22.62
C ALA A 51 7.69 -17.36 -23.87
N TYR A 52 8.51 -18.12 -24.60
CA TYR A 52 8.07 -18.81 -25.82
C TYR A 52 7.00 -19.90 -25.60
N ASP A 53 6.83 -20.40 -24.38
CA ASP A 53 5.78 -21.39 -24.03
C ASP A 53 4.45 -20.72 -23.69
N LEU A 54 4.42 -19.38 -23.61
CA LEU A 54 3.21 -18.63 -23.34
C LEU A 54 2.44 -18.32 -24.64
N PRO A 55 1.09 -18.42 -24.66
CA PRO A 55 0.25 -18.10 -25.81
C PRO A 55 0.57 -16.76 -26.48
N TYR A 56 0.89 -15.74 -25.70
CA TYR A 56 1.20 -14.39 -26.16
C TYR A 56 2.68 -14.04 -25.93
N ARG A 57 3.53 -15.00 -25.58
CA ARG A 57 4.98 -14.82 -25.41
C ARG A 57 5.39 -13.74 -24.41
N GLY A 58 4.61 -13.56 -23.34
CA GLY A 58 4.83 -12.50 -22.36
C GLY A 58 4.26 -11.14 -22.79
N PHE A 59 3.71 -11.04 -24.00
CA PHE A 59 2.80 -9.96 -24.36
C PHE A 59 1.44 -10.22 -23.71
N LYS A 60 0.64 -9.17 -23.51
CA LYS A 60 -0.72 -9.34 -23.01
C LYS A 60 -1.62 -9.86 -24.14
N PRO A 61 -2.64 -10.70 -23.89
CA PRO A 61 -3.79 -10.76 -24.78
C PRO A 61 -4.33 -9.34 -24.98
N PRO A 62 -4.82 -8.96 -26.17
CA PRO A 62 -5.47 -7.67 -26.36
C PRO A 62 -6.62 -7.49 -25.34
N GLY A 63 -6.58 -6.41 -24.55
CA GLY A 63 -7.77 -5.87 -23.88
C GLY A 63 -8.15 -6.32 -22.46
N ARG A 64 -7.41 -7.18 -21.73
CA ARG A 64 -7.94 -7.66 -20.42
C ARG A 64 -7.73 -6.73 -19.22
N LEU A 65 -6.57 -6.07 -19.08
CA LEU A 65 -6.20 -5.26 -17.90
C LEU A 65 -5.22 -4.15 -18.31
N GLU A 66 -5.69 -3.21 -19.14
CA GLU A 66 -4.83 -2.15 -19.70
C GLU A 66 -4.38 -1.14 -18.64
N HIS A 67 -5.21 -0.83 -17.64
CA HIS A 67 -4.88 0.12 -16.56
C HIS A 67 -3.93 -0.46 -15.49
N VAL A 68 -3.83 -1.80 -15.37
CA VAL A 68 -2.89 -2.46 -14.44
C VAL A 68 -1.54 -2.66 -15.13
N PHE A 69 -0.60 -1.76 -14.87
CA PHE A 69 0.72 -1.81 -15.50
C PHE A 69 1.55 -3.03 -15.06
N GLN A 70 1.33 -3.55 -13.85
CA GLN A 70 2.00 -4.76 -13.33
C GLN A 70 1.42 -6.05 -13.91
N ALA A 71 0.22 -5.99 -14.50
CA ALA A 71 -0.37 -7.15 -15.12
C ALA A 71 0.47 -7.56 -16.33
N ASN A 72 0.68 -8.85 -16.51
CA ASN A 72 1.32 -9.46 -17.66
C ASN A 72 0.82 -10.91 -17.77
N GLU A 73 1.18 -11.60 -18.85
CA GLU A 73 0.68 -12.97 -19.08
C GLU A 73 1.06 -13.96 -17.96
N PHE A 74 2.13 -13.71 -17.21
CA PHE A 74 2.54 -14.56 -16.09
C PHE A 74 1.66 -14.40 -14.84
N ASN A 75 1.02 -13.25 -14.68
CA ASN A 75 0.27 -12.93 -13.45
C ASN A 75 -1.16 -12.44 -13.72
N ALA A 76 -1.64 -12.44 -14.97
CA ALA A 76 -2.94 -11.86 -15.33
C ALA A 76 -4.12 -12.42 -14.51
N ASN A 77 -4.07 -13.71 -14.15
CA ASN A 77 -5.15 -14.40 -13.43
C ASN A 77 -5.22 -14.07 -11.92
N VAL A 78 -4.32 -13.24 -11.39
CA VAL A 78 -4.27 -12.89 -9.96
C VAL A 78 -4.99 -11.57 -9.64
N TRP A 79 -5.17 -10.73 -10.66
CA TRP A 79 -5.84 -9.44 -10.55
C TRP A 79 -7.35 -9.64 -10.56
N VAL A 80 -8.08 -8.69 -9.97
CA VAL A 80 -9.55 -8.68 -10.06
C VAL A 80 -9.96 -8.54 -11.53
N ASP A 81 -10.94 -9.35 -11.93
CA ASP A 81 -11.65 -9.16 -13.19
C ASP A 81 -12.69 -8.05 -13.00
N GLU A 82 -12.55 -6.97 -13.76
CA GLU A 82 -13.40 -5.78 -13.60
C GLU A 82 -14.74 -5.92 -14.32
N GLU A 83 -14.90 -6.93 -15.18
CA GLU A 83 -16.23 -7.34 -15.64
C GLU A 83 -17.02 -8.01 -14.51
N GLU A 84 -16.32 -8.78 -13.66
CA GLU A 84 -16.96 -9.36 -12.48
C GLU A 84 -17.17 -8.34 -11.38
N VAL A 85 -16.19 -7.45 -11.14
CA VAL A 85 -16.22 -6.49 -10.02
C VAL A 85 -15.84 -5.11 -10.50
N PRO A 86 -16.79 -4.44 -11.17
CA PRO A 86 -16.58 -3.09 -11.63
C PRO A 86 -16.45 -2.14 -10.44
N TYR A 87 -16.02 -0.93 -10.77
CA TYR A 87 -16.13 0.26 -9.96
C TYR A 87 -16.33 1.41 -10.94
N THR A 88 -16.96 2.47 -10.49
CA THR A 88 -17.25 3.62 -11.35
C THR A 88 -16.46 4.84 -10.90
N PHE A 89 -16.26 5.76 -11.83
CA PHE A 89 -15.62 7.06 -11.62
C PHE A 89 -16.05 7.99 -12.75
N ASP A 90 -15.87 9.30 -12.59
CA ASP A 90 -16.03 10.25 -13.69
C ASP A 90 -14.93 10.04 -14.74
N PRO A 91 -15.24 9.71 -16.01
CA PRO A 91 -14.23 9.54 -17.06
C PRO A 91 -13.31 10.76 -17.26
N ALA A 92 -13.74 11.97 -16.88
CA ALA A 92 -12.91 13.17 -16.90
C ALA A 92 -11.94 13.28 -15.71
N ALA A 93 -12.15 12.50 -14.66
CA ALA A 93 -11.31 12.42 -13.46
C ALA A 93 -11.07 10.94 -13.09
N PRO A 94 -10.30 10.19 -13.90
CA PRO A 94 -10.17 8.75 -13.73
C PRO A 94 -9.46 8.37 -12.43
N TYR A 95 -9.87 7.26 -11.85
CA TYR A 95 -9.18 6.60 -10.74
C TYR A 95 -8.71 5.21 -11.16
N ASN A 96 -7.50 4.84 -10.77
CA ASN A 96 -6.93 3.52 -11.10
C ASN A 96 -6.96 2.59 -9.88
N TRP A 97 -8.00 1.78 -9.74
CA TRP A 97 -8.13 0.88 -8.59
C TRP A 97 -7.57 -0.53 -8.84
N VAL A 98 -6.26 -0.68 -8.63
CA VAL A 98 -5.59 -1.98 -8.78
C VAL A 98 -5.91 -2.91 -7.61
N ARG A 99 -6.53 -4.05 -7.91
CA ARG A 99 -6.98 -5.04 -6.91
C ARG A 99 -6.44 -6.44 -7.23
N VAL A 100 -6.12 -7.17 -6.17
CA VAL A 100 -5.73 -8.59 -6.22
C VAL A 100 -6.80 -9.40 -5.49
N ARG A 101 -7.23 -10.50 -6.10
CA ARG A 101 -8.24 -11.40 -5.52
C ARG A 101 -7.64 -12.78 -5.31
N LEU A 102 -6.84 -12.88 -4.25
CA LEU A 102 -6.24 -14.12 -3.78
C LEU A 102 -6.26 -14.17 -2.25
N PHE A 103 -6.24 -15.38 -1.71
CA PHE A 103 -5.91 -15.59 -0.31
C PHE A 103 -4.48 -15.07 -0.05
N GLY A 104 -4.32 -14.15 0.91
CA GLY A 104 -3.10 -13.36 1.11
C GLY A 104 -3.12 -11.97 0.46
N GLY A 105 -4.02 -11.71 -0.49
CA GLY A 105 -4.21 -10.40 -1.12
C GLY A 105 -2.93 -9.82 -1.75
N ARG A 106 -2.82 -8.47 -1.73
CA ARG A 106 -1.67 -7.74 -2.31
C ARG A 106 -0.30 -8.04 -1.66
N SER A 107 -0.28 -8.72 -0.51
CA SER A 107 0.97 -9.13 0.14
C SER A 107 1.84 -10.07 -0.70
N LEU A 108 1.26 -10.68 -1.75
CA LEU A 108 1.97 -11.56 -2.66
C LEU A 108 2.73 -10.80 -3.78
N PHE A 109 2.46 -9.50 -4.00
CA PHE A 109 2.92 -8.77 -5.19
C PHE A 109 3.61 -7.42 -4.91
N TRP A 110 3.69 -7.01 -3.65
CA TRP A 110 4.29 -5.75 -3.24
C TRP A 110 5.83 -5.70 -3.41
N SER A 111 6.37 -4.47 -3.52
CA SER A 111 7.81 -4.21 -3.69
C SER A 111 8.65 -4.41 -2.42
N ARG A 112 7.99 -4.68 -1.28
CA ARG A 112 8.58 -4.91 0.04
C ARG A 112 9.29 -3.70 0.65
N GLN A 113 9.10 -2.49 0.12
CA GLN A 113 9.62 -1.28 0.76
C GLN A 113 8.91 -1.04 2.11
N SER A 114 9.72 -0.85 3.15
CA SER A 114 9.26 -0.96 4.54
C SER A 114 9.70 0.25 5.37
N PHE A 115 8.83 1.24 5.49
CA PHE A 115 9.12 2.51 6.18
C PHE A 115 8.16 2.75 7.35
N ARG A 116 8.66 3.41 8.41
CA ARG A 116 7.83 3.93 9.51
C ARG A 116 7.33 5.33 9.13
N LEU A 117 6.10 5.67 9.51
CA LEU A 117 5.69 7.08 9.53
C LEU A 117 6.48 7.83 10.60
N SER A 118 6.76 9.11 10.35
CA SER A 118 7.40 9.98 11.33
C SER A 118 6.38 10.86 12.07
N ASP A 119 6.80 11.58 13.11
CA ASP A 119 5.92 12.55 13.75
C ASP A 119 5.55 13.74 12.82
N TYR A 120 6.26 13.96 11.70
CA TYR A 120 5.81 14.91 10.68
C TYR A 120 4.52 14.43 9.97
N GLU A 121 4.29 13.13 9.91
CA GLU A 121 3.07 12.54 9.38
C GLU A 121 2.02 12.32 10.48
N PHE A 122 2.41 11.90 11.69
CA PHE A 122 1.44 11.75 12.80
C PHE A 122 0.88 13.10 13.28
N LYS A 123 1.69 14.16 13.26
CA LYS A 123 1.33 15.52 13.73
C LYS A 123 1.32 16.53 12.59
N ALA A 124 0.79 16.08 11.45
CA ALA A 124 0.77 16.80 10.20
C ALA A 124 0.01 18.14 10.30
N LYS A 125 -1.16 18.17 10.94
CA LYS A 125 -1.94 19.41 11.14
C LYS A 125 -1.23 20.35 12.09
N SER A 126 -0.64 19.84 13.17
CA SER A 126 0.15 20.67 14.09
C SER A 126 1.36 21.32 13.39
N HIS A 127 1.89 20.68 12.34
CA HIS A 127 3.03 21.17 11.58
C HIS A 127 2.67 22.25 10.55
N ASP A 128 1.64 22.02 9.73
CA ASP A 128 1.30 22.93 8.61
C ASP A 128 -0.12 23.49 8.61
N GLY A 129 -0.94 23.12 9.58
CA GLY A 129 -2.32 23.59 9.76
C GLY A 129 -3.36 22.88 8.90
N PHE A 130 -2.98 21.93 8.04
CA PHE A 130 -3.92 21.24 7.15
C PHE A 130 -4.41 19.91 7.74
N GLY A 131 -5.72 19.66 7.62
CA GLY A 131 -6.34 18.37 7.95
C GLY A 131 -6.52 18.14 9.45
N GLU A 132 -6.29 16.90 9.89
CA GLU A 132 -6.34 16.48 11.29
C GLU A 132 -5.02 15.78 11.69
N ASP A 133 -4.67 15.85 12.96
CA ASP A 133 -3.57 15.04 13.49
C ASP A 133 -4.06 13.63 13.79
N TRP A 134 -3.14 12.66 13.72
CA TRP A 134 -3.42 11.34 14.26
C TRP A 134 -3.65 11.44 15.78
N PRO A 135 -4.59 10.66 16.35
CA PRO A 135 -4.82 10.57 17.80
C PRO A 135 -3.75 9.72 18.51
N ILE A 136 -2.65 9.42 17.81
CA ILE A 136 -1.48 8.67 18.27
C ILE A 136 -0.22 9.39 17.74
N SER A 137 0.95 8.94 18.19
CA SER A 137 2.27 9.43 17.79
C SER A 137 3.16 8.28 17.35
N LEU A 138 4.35 8.60 16.84
CA LEU A 138 5.38 7.58 16.58
C LEU A 138 5.68 6.76 17.84
N SER A 139 5.70 7.39 19.02
CA SER A 139 6.02 6.69 20.27
C SER A 139 4.99 5.60 20.64
N ASP A 140 3.72 5.80 20.28
CA ASP A 140 2.65 4.81 20.50
C ASP A 140 2.78 3.60 19.57
N LEU A 141 3.30 3.81 18.36
CA LEU A 141 3.36 2.77 17.30
C LEU A 141 4.75 2.13 17.17
N ALA A 142 5.82 2.78 17.64
CA ALA A 142 7.20 2.30 17.55
C ALA A 142 7.41 0.88 18.11
N PRO A 143 6.84 0.48 19.27
CA PRO A 143 6.96 -0.89 19.77
C PRO A 143 6.35 -1.93 18.82
N TYR A 144 5.27 -1.56 18.13
CA TYR A 144 4.59 -2.41 17.16
C TYR A 144 5.37 -2.49 15.84
N TYR A 145 5.89 -1.36 15.35
CA TYR A 145 6.81 -1.36 14.20
C TYR A 145 8.00 -2.30 14.44
N SER A 146 8.65 -2.21 15.59
CA SER A 146 9.80 -3.05 15.94
C SER A 146 9.48 -4.55 15.86
N ARG A 147 8.30 -4.97 16.34
CA ARG A 147 7.85 -6.37 16.27
C ARG A 147 7.48 -6.79 14.84
N VAL A 148 6.86 -5.90 14.07
CA VAL A 148 6.56 -6.16 12.66
C VAL A 148 7.86 -6.30 11.87
N GLU A 149 8.84 -5.43 12.09
CA GLU A 149 10.14 -5.49 11.42
C GLU A 149 10.89 -6.80 11.68
N GLU A 150 10.80 -7.32 12.91
CA GLU A 150 11.33 -8.63 13.28
C GLU A 150 10.63 -9.77 12.52
N ILE A 151 9.28 -9.78 12.52
CA ILE A 151 8.48 -10.81 11.81
C ILE A 151 8.79 -10.81 10.31
N PHE A 152 8.94 -9.62 9.72
CA PHE A 152 9.15 -9.42 8.28
C PHE A 152 10.63 -9.40 7.87
N GLN A 153 11.54 -9.52 8.83
CA GLN A 153 12.99 -9.43 8.62
C GLN A 153 13.35 -8.21 7.77
N VAL A 154 12.94 -7.03 8.21
CA VAL A 154 13.19 -5.79 7.47
C VAL A 154 14.67 -5.48 7.51
N ALA A 155 15.32 -5.50 6.35
CA ALA A 155 16.71 -5.12 6.19
C ALA A 155 16.82 -3.60 5.96
N GLY A 156 17.85 -2.98 6.52
CA GLY A 156 18.09 -1.53 6.39
C GLY A 156 19.21 -1.04 7.30
N ALA A 157 19.44 0.28 7.31
CA ALA A 157 20.43 0.92 8.17
C ALA A 157 19.78 1.91 9.16
N GLN A 158 20.56 2.25 10.19
CA GLN A 158 20.20 3.23 11.21
C GLN A 158 20.58 4.65 10.74
N ASP A 159 20.06 5.08 9.59
CA ASP A 159 20.52 6.30 8.90
C ASP A 159 20.32 7.59 9.72
N GLY A 160 19.27 7.66 10.56
CA GLY A 160 19.13 8.71 11.59
C GLY A 160 18.20 9.92 11.33
N PRO A 161 17.79 10.32 10.10
CA PRO A 161 16.91 11.48 9.94
C PRO A 161 15.55 11.31 10.65
N PRO A 162 15.04 12.33 11.38
CA PRO A 162 13.76 12.24 12.09
C PRO A 162 12.56 11.94 11.19
N GLN A 163 12.58 12.39 9.93
CA GLN A 163 11.56 12.11 8.92
C GLN A 163 11.58 10.67 8.38
N MET A 164 12.60 9.89 8.72
CA MET A 164 12.74 8.47 8.37
C MET A 164 13.15 7.67 9.62
N PRO A 165 12.25 7.54 10.61
CA PRO A 165 12.60 7.02 11.93
C PRO A 165 13.26 5.64 11.87
N ASN A 166 14.27 5.46 12.70
CA ASN A 166 15.00 4.20 12.85
C ASN A 166 14.11 3.07 13.41
N GLY A 167 14.58 1.82 13.29
CA GLY A 167 13.84 0.62 13.67
C GLY A 167 14.74 -0.59 13.95
N ASN A 168 14.13 -1.76 14.12
CA ASN A 168 14.83 -3.02 14.41
C ASN A 168 15.16 -3.72 13.10
N PHE A 169 16.19 -3.22 12.41
CA PHE A 169 16.55 -3.74 11.09
C PHE A 169 17.56 -4.89 11.18
N VAL A 170 17.43 -5.83 10.25
CA VAL A 170 18.54 -6.70 9.85
C VAL A 170 19.59 -5.79 9.18
N PRO A 171 20.83 -5.71 9.71
CA PRO A 171 21.84 -4.85 9.13
C PRO A 171 22.12 -5.19 7.66
N VAL A 172 22.41 -4.16 6.87
CA VAL A 172 22.89 -4.30 5.50
C VAL A 172 24.33 -3.80 5.43
N ASP A 173 25.22 -4.64 4.90
CA ASP A 173 26.65 -4.34 4.77
C ASP A 173 27.03 -3.97 3.33
N ASP A 174 26.05 -3.56 2.51
CA ASP A 174 26.26 -3.25 1.11
C ASP A 174 27.01 -1.92 0.94
N VAL A 175 28.11 -1.96 0.18
CA VAL A 175 28.91 -0.77 -0.12
C VAL A 175 28.25 0.01 -1.26
N TRP A 176 28.25 1.34 -1.16
CA TRP A 176 27.77 2.19 -2.24
C TRP A 176 28.70 2.12 -3.45
N SER A 177 28.13 1.89 -4.64
CA SER A 177 28.85 2.04 -5.91
C SER A 177 29.31 3.49 -6.13
N GLU A 178 30.29 3.70 -7.01
CA GLU A 178 30.81 5.04 -7.31
C GLU A 178 29.72 5.99 -7.82
N SER A 179 28.79 5.50 -8.64
CA SER A 179 27.62 6.29 -9.06
C SER A 179 26.74 6.70 -7.88
N MET A 180 26.45 5.80 -6.94
CA MET A 180 25.70 6.16 -5.74
C MET A 180 26.47 7.14 -4.84
N GLN A 181 27.79 7.00 -4.70
CA GLN A 181 28.61 7.95 -3.94
C GLN A 181 28.58 9.36 -4.54
N ARG A 182 28.64 9.48 -5.88
CA ARG A 182 28.46 10.76 -6.58
C ARG A 182 27.09 11.37 -6.32
N PHE A 183 26.03 10.57 -6.41
CA PHE A 183 24.67 11.02 -6.10
C PHE A 183 24.53 11.49 -4.64
N ILE A 184 25.11 10.76 -3.69
CA ILE A 184 25.11 11.12 -2.27
C ILE A 184 25.83 12.46 -2.06
N LYS A 185 27.02 12.62 -2.63
CA LYS A 185 27.79 13.87 -2.54
C LYS A 185 27.02 15.05 -3.14
N ALA A 186 26.38 14.86 -4.30
CA ALA A 186 25.55 15.87 -4.94
C ALA A 186 24.34 16.24 -4.07
N SER A 187 23.66 15.25 -3.47
CA SER A 187 22.50 15.47 -2.59
C SER A 187 22.88 16.22 -1.30
N GLN A 188 24.06 15.93 -0.73
CA GLN A 188 24.56 16.63 0.46
C GLN A 188 24.75 18.14 0.23
N ALA A 189 25.07 18.56 -1.00
CA ALA A 189 25.18 19.98 -1.33
C ALA A 189 23.83 20.73 -1.28
N TYR A 190 22.70 20.00 -1.21
CA TYR A 190 21.35 20.54 -1.08
C TYR A 190 20.73 20.26 0.31
N ASP A 191 21.56 19.86 1.30
CA ASP A 191 21.10 19.44 2.63
C ASP A 191 20.10 18.27 2.61
N MET A 192 20.19 17.41 1.58
CA MET A 192 19.29 16.28 1.38
C MET A 192 19.95 15.00 1.92
N PRO A 193 19.39 14.37 2.98
CA PRO A 193 19.92 13.11 3.49
C PRO A 193 19.66 11.99 2.48
N VAL A 194 20.65 11.11 2.29
CA VAL A 194 20.50 9.89 1.47
C VAL A 194 20.65 8.68 2.37
N CYS A 195 19.59 7.88 2.45
CA CYS A 195 19.46 6.77 3.37
C CYS A 195 19.47 5.43 2.62
N LYS A 196 19.89 4.37 3.31
CA LYS A 196 19.74 3.00 2.79
C LYS A 196 18.26 2.68 2.59
N GLN A 197 17.97 1.94 1.51
CA GLN A 197 16.62 1.39 1.32
C GLN A 197 16.27 0.44 2.46
N ARG A 198 15.00 0.43 2.83
CA ARG A 198 14.47 -0.52 3.83
C ARG A 198 13.53 -1.49 3.15
N ARG A 199 13.81 -2.79 3.31
CA ARG A 199 13.07 -3.84 2.59
C ARG A 199 12.82 -5.06 3.44
N ALA A 200 11.57 -5.50 3.53
CA ALA A 200 11.22 -6.79 4.10
C ALA A 200 11.88 -7.93 3.29
N GLN A 201 12.69 -8.76 3.95
CA GLN A 201 13.27 -9.95 3.33
C GLN A 201 12.29 -11.13 3.37
N GLY A 202 11.54 -11.23 4.48
CA GLY A 202 10.65 -12.35 4.75
C GLY A 202 11.40 -13.66 4.92
N ARG A 203 10.77 -14.79 4.61
CA ARG A 203 11.38 -16.14 4.65
C ARG A 203 11.31 -16.76 3.27
N ASP A 204 12.40 -17.38 2.83
CA ASP A 204 12.52 -18.04 1.52
C ASP A 204 12.17 -17.12 0.33
N GLY A 205 12.53 -15.83 0.46
CA GLY A 205 12.29 -14.82 -0.59
C GLY A 205 10.86 -14.28 -0.66
N LEU A 206 9.96 -14.69 0.22
CA LEU A 206 8.58 -14.19 0.31
C LEU A 206 8.35 -13.46 1.63
N ALA A 207 7.75 -12.27 1.57
CA ALA A 207 7.35 -11.52 2.75
C ALA A 207 5.83 -11.25 2.66
N SER A 208 5.01 -12.18 3.12
CA SER A 208 3.56 -12.14 2.94
C SER A 208 2.82 -12.63 4.18
N SER A 209 1.55 -12.24 4.28
CA SER A 209 0.61 -12.81 5.24
C SER A 209 0.63 -14.36 5.21
N VAL A 210 0.72 -14.96 4.02
CA VAL A 210 0.58 -16.41 3.84
C VAL A 210 1.74 -17.22 4.40
N ASN A 211 2.94 -16.64 4.54
CA ASN A 211 4.11 -17.35 5.06
C ASN A 211 4.61 -16.82 6.41
N LEU A 212 4.29 -15.57 6.76
CA LEU A 212 4.79 -14.95 7.99
C LEU A 212 3.75 -14.82 9.11
N LEU A 213 2.44 -14.83 8.79
CA LEU A 213 1.39 -14.51 9.76
C LEU A 213 0.38 -15.64 9.91
N LEU A 214 -0.23 -16.07 8.80
CA LEU A 214 -1.28 -17.09 8.81
C LEU A 214 -0.82 -18.45 9.32
N PRO A 215 0.39 -18.96 9.02
CA PRO A 215 0.85 -20.22 9.59
C PRO A 215 0.93 -20.21 11.12
N ASP A 216 1.23 -19.05 11.72
CA ASP A 216 1.24 -18.89 13.18
C ASP A 216 -0.18 -18.96 13.74
N ALA A 217 -1.13 -18.28 13.07
CA ALA A 217 -2.53 -18.32 13.44
C ALA A 217 -3.14 -19.73 13.31
N GLU A 218 -2.82 -20.46 12.25
CA GLU A 218 -3.30 -21.83 12.01
C GLU A 218 -2.77 -22.81 13.05
N ARG A 219 -1.50 -22.69 13.46
CA ARG A 219 -0.88 -23.54 14.49
C ARG A 219 -1.57 -23.49 15.85
N THR A 220 -2.33 -22.44 16.14
CA THR A 220 -3.13 -22.33 17.37
C THR A 220 -4.32 -23.29 17.41
N GLY A 221 -4.77 -23.80 16.25
CA GLY A 221 -6.00 -24.57 16.12
C GLY A 221 -7.29 -23.74 16.29
N LYS A 222 -7.20 -22.40 16.33
CA LYS A 222 -8.33 -21.50 16.57
C LYS A 222 -8.74 -20.64 15.38
N LEU A 223 -8.05 -20.78 14.25
CA LEU A 223 -8.42 -20.13 12.98
C LEU A 223 -9.22 -21.09 12.10
N THR A 224 -10.40 -20.66 11.67
CA THR A 224 -11.13 -21.26 10.54
C THR A 224 -11.08 -20.28 9.38
N SER A 225 -10.58 -20.72 8.22
CA SER A 225 -10.45 -19.88 7.02
C SER A 225 -11.35 -20.39 5.90
N ILE A 226 -12.06 -19.49 5.23
CA ILE A 226 -12.91 -19.79 4.07
C ILE A 226 -12.47 -18.89 2.90
N ALA A 227 -11.96 -19.52 1.85
CA ALA A 227 -11.67 -18.88 0.57
C ALA A 227 -12.93 -18.84 -0.32
N ASN A 228 -12.90 -18.04 -1.40
CA ASN A 228 -14.05 -17.83 -2.28
C ASN A 228 -15.31 -17.32 -1.55
N ALA A 229 -15.14 -16.61 -0.43
CA ALA A 229 -16.23 -16.05 0.38
C ALA A 229 -16.36 -14.55 0.12
N VAL A 230 -17.29 -14.17 -0.76
CA VAL A 230 -17.57 -12.77 -1.09
C VAL A 230 -18.52 -12.20 -0.04
N VAL A 231 -18.00 -11.47 0.95
CA VAL A 231 -18.84 -10.82 1.97
C VAL A 231 -19.68 -9.73 1.31
N ARG A 232 -20.99 -9.75 1.57
CA ARG A 232 -21.95 -8.79 1.03
C ARG A 232 -22.32 -7.73 2.05
N GLN A 233 -22.57 -8.16 3.29
CA GLN A 233 -23.17 -7.31 4.32
C GLN A 233 -22.76 -7.80 5.71
N ILE A 234 -22.37 -6.87 6.58
CA ILE A 234 -22.22 -7.10 8.01
C ILE A 234 -23.61 -7.05 8.64
N THR A 235 -23.99 -8.10 9.36
CA THR A 235 -25.31 -8.20 9.99
C THR A 235 -25.29 -7.56 11.36
N VAL A 236 -26.44 -7.03 11.77
CA VAL A 236 -26.67 -6.36 13.06
C VAL A 236 -27.75 -7.12 13.81
N ASP A 237 -27.59 -7.27 15.13
CA ASP A 237 -28.64 -7.78 16.00
C ASP A 237 -29.72 -6.69 16.18
N PRO A 238 -30.97 -6.94 15.76
CA PRO A 238 -32.04 -5.94 15.84
C PRO A 238 -32.39 -5.54 17.28
N ASN A 239 -32.04 -6.34 18.28
CA ASN A 239 -32.33 -6.03 19.68
C ASN A 239 -31.28 -5.10 20.31
N THR A 240 -30.03 -5.21 19.88
CA THR A 240 -28.90 -4.47 20.48
C THR A 240 -28.35 -3.37 19.58
N GLY A 241 -28.67 -3.41 18.28
CA GLY A 241 -28.08 -2.53 17.27
C GLY A 241 -26.59 -2.81 17.03
N GLN A 242 -26.04 -3.91 17.56
CA GLN A 242 -24.62 -4.24 17.43
C GLN A 242 -24.37 -5.24 16.29
N PRO A 243 -23.25 -5.12 15.56
CA PRO A 243 -22.76 -6.14 14.63
C PRO A 243 -22.75 -7.54 15.25
N ASN A 244 -23.19 -8.55 14.51
CA ASN A 244 -23.30 -9.93 15.03
C ASN A 244 -22.89 -11.02 14.03
N GLY A 245 -22.35 -10.66 12.86
CA GLY A 245 -22.04 -11.62 11.81
C GLY A 245 -21.93 -10.99 10.42
N CYS A 246 -22.07 -11.82 9.39
CA CYS A 246 -22.20 -11.34 8.02
C CYS A 246 -22.96 -12.32 7.11
N HIS A 247 -23.56 -11.76 6.06
CA HIS A 247 -23.93 -12.50 4.86
C HIS A 247 -22.77 -12.51 3.87
N PHE A 248 -22.48 -13.68 3.31
CA PHE A 248 -21.48 -13.83 2.26
C PHE A 248 -21.95 -14.83 1.20
N ILE A 249 -21.41 -14.71 -0.01
CA ILE A 249 -21.76 -15.51 -1.15
C ILE A 249 -20.55 -16.37 -1.52
N ASP A 250 -20.76 -17.67 -1.70
CA ASP A 250 -19.74 -18.54 -2.30
C ASP A 250 -19.52 -18.14 -3.76
N ARG A 251 -18.29 -17.79 -4.09
CA ARG A 251 -17.93 -17.19 -5.37
C ARG A 251 -18.34 -18.07 -6.55
N LEU A 252 -18.21 -19.39 -6.41
CA LEU A 252 -18.36 -20.37 -7.48
C LEU A 252 -19.81 -20.86 -7.59
N SER A 253 -20.38 -21.34 -6.49
CA SER A 253 -21.73 -21.91 -6.45
C SER A 253 -22.84 -20.86 -6.34
N ARG A 254 -22.48 -19.58 -6.08
CA ARG A 254 -23.41 -18.47 -5.84
C ARG A 254 -24.35 -18.68 -4.64
N ARG A 255 -24.07 -19.66 -3.79
CA ARG A 255 -24.88 -19.92 -2.59
C ARG A 255 -24.66 -18.82 -1.57
N GLU A 256 -25.76 -18.27 -1.07
CA GLU A 256 -25.72 -17.37 0.07
C GLU A 256 -25.51 -18.15 1.36
N MET A 257 -24.67 -17.59 2.23
CA MET A 257 -24.36 -18.12 3.54
C MET A 257 -24.41 -17.01 4.58
N HIS A 258 -24.59 -17.42 5.83
CA HIS A 258 -24.58 -16.54 6.99
C HIS A 258 -23.75 -17.15 8.11
N VAL A 259 -22.97 -16.32 8.80
CA VAL A 259 -22.16 -16.71 9.95
C VAL A 259 -22.35 -15.71 11.09
N LYS A 260 -22.37 -16.22 12.32
CA LYS A 260 -22.47 -15.41 13.54
C LYS A 260 -21.09 -15.21 14.17
N ALA A 261 -20.81 -14.00 14.61
CA ALA A 261 -19.61 -13.67 15.38
C ALA A 261 -19.90 -12.55 16.40
N ARG A 262 -19.22 -12.58 17.54
CA ARG A 262 -19.37 -11.54 18.57
C ARG A 262 -18.72 -10.20 18.17
N VAL A 263 -17.63 -10.26 17.41
CA VAL A 263 -16.84 -9.10 16.97
C VAL A 263 -16.56 -9.20 15.48
N VAL A 264 -16.54 -8.05 14.81
CA VAL A 264 -16.18 -7.93 13.39
C VAL A 264 -14.90 -7.10 13.23
N VAL A 265 -13.92 -7.65 12.54
CA VAL A 265 -12.67 -7.00 12.15
C VAL A 265 -12.60 -6.93 10.63
N LEU A 266 -12.68 -5.72 10.08
CA LEU A 266 -12.54 -5.46 8.66
C LEU A 266 -11.07 -5.22 8.30
N ALA A 267 -10.58 -6.01 7.35
CA ALA A 267 -9.23 -5.98 6.81
C ALA A 267 -9.23 -6.32 5.31
N ALA A 268 -10.29 -5.90 4.60
CA ALA A 268 -10.54 -6.24 3.20
C ALA A 268 -9.70 -5.38 2.22
N GLY A 269 -9.01 -4.36 2.75
CA GLY A 269 -8.37 -3.30 1.97
C GLY A 269 -9.20 -2.03 2.07
N THR A 270 -8.53 -0.87 2.08
CA THR A 270 -9.11 0.46 2.35
C THR A 270 -10.50 0.67 1.74
N LEU A 271 -10.60 0.51 0.43
CA LEU A 271 -11.82 0.78 -0.32
C LEU A 271 -12.87 -0.34 -0.12
N GLU A 272 -12.48 -1.61 -0.07
CA GLU A 272 -13.43 -2.72 0.17
C GLU A 272 -14.01 -2.71 1.58
N SER A 273 -13.20 -2.43 2.61
CA SER A 273 -13.68 -2.29 3.99
C SER A 273 -14.69 -1.14 4.10
N THR A 274 -14.42 -0.03 3.39
CA THR A 274 -15.35 1.11 3.33
C THR A 274 -16.63 0.75 2.59
N ARG A 275 -16.54 0.08 1.44
CA ARG A 275 -17.69 -0.38 0.66
C ARG A 275 -18.58 -1.30 1.49
N LEU A 276 -18.00 -2.24 2.24
CA LEU A 276 -18.73 -3.15 3.12
C LEU A 276 -19.50 -2.40 4.21
N LEU A 277 -18.89 -1.39 4.84
CA LEU A 277 -19.55 -0.59 5.86
C LEU A 277 -20.70 0.25 5.28
N LEU A 278 -20.48 0.88 4.12
CA LEU A 278 -21.51 1.66 3.43
C LEU A 278 -22.68 0.78 2.98
N ASN A 279 -22.42 -0.37 2.36
CA ASN A 279 -23.46 -1.34 1.99
C ASN A 279 -24.19 -1.94 3.21
N SER A 280 -23.56 -1.95 4.38
CA SER A 280 -24.16 -2.40 5.63
C SER A 280 -24.85 -1.27 6.42
N ASN A 281 -24.77 -0.02 5.95
CA ASN A 281 -25.23 1.19 6.63
C ASN A 281 -24.76 1.26 8.10
N LEU A 282 -23.46 1.04 8.33
CA LEU A 282 -22.90 0.81 9.66
C LEU A 282 -21.72 1.75 9.94
N GLY A 283 -21.70 2.36 11.14
CA GLY A 283 -20.52 3.07 11.65
C GLY A 283 -20.24 4.45 11.03
N ASN A 284 -21.23 5.13 10.48
CA ASN A 284 -21.07 6.44 9.82
C ASN A 284 -21.83 7.59 10.52
N SER A 285 -21.95 7.59 11.85
CA SER A 285 -22.62 8.69 12.57
C SER A 285 -21.96 10.06 12.38
N SER A 286 -20.66 10.07 12.09
CA SER A 286 -19.87 11.27 11.80
C SER A 286 -20.14 11.87 10.41
N GLY A 287 -20.70 11.08 9.49
CA GLY A 287 -20.91 11.47 8.10
C GLY A 287 -19.62 11.58 7.27
N VAL A 288 -18.46 11.22 7.81
CA VAL A 288 -17.17 11.35 7.11
C VAL A 288 -16.65 10.05 6.49
N MET A 289 -17.34 8.92 6.68
CA MET A 289 -16.94 7.66 6.03
C MET A 289 -16.95 7.80 4.51
N GLY A 290 -15.92 7.27 3.87
CA GLY A 290 -15.71 7.37 2.42
C GLY A 290 -14.97 8.64 2.00
N HIS A 291 -14.93 9.68 2.82
CA HIS A 291 -14.20 10.92 2.52
C HIS A 291 -12.72 10.82 2.89
N PHE A 292 -11.94 11.82 2.46
CA PHE A 292 -10.50 11.93 2.73
C PHE A 292 -9.69 10.78 2.14
N LEU A 293 -10.14 10.25 0.99
CA LEU A 293 -9.37 9.27 0.24
C LEU A 293 -8.02 9.89 -0.15
N MET A 294 -6.95 9.26 0.31
CA MET A 294 -5.58 9.63 0.02
C MET A 294 -4.88 8.50 -0.74
N ASP A 295 -3.82 8.86 -1.44
CA ASP A 295 -2.89 7.97 -2.14
C ASP A 295 -1.51 8.66 -2.13
N GLN A 296 -0.59 8.24 -3.00
CA GLN A 296 0.66 8.94 -3.27
C GLN A 296 0.78 9.32 -4.73
N ILE A 297 1.46 10.44 -4.98
CA ILE A 297 1.84 10.85 -6.34
C ILE A 297 2.73 9.75 -6.91
N TYR A 298 2.35 9.24 -8.09
CA TYR A 298 3.09 8.21 -8.81
C TYR A 298 3.23 8.56 -10.28
N GLY A 299 4.36 8.20 -10.91
CA GLY A 299 4.65 8.50 -12.31
C GLY A 299 5.73 9.56 -12.56
N PRO A 300 5.85 10.66 -11.77
CA PRO A 300 6.93 11.62 -11.97
C PRO A 300 8.30 11.01 -11.68
N GLY A 301 9.31 11.46 -12.42
CA GLY A 301 10.67 10.97 -12.24
C GLY A 301 11.63 11.43 -13.33
N VAL A 302 12.88 11.01 -13.16
CA VAL A 302 14.00 11.31 -14.04
C VAL A 302 14.71 10.00 -14.40
N THR A 303 14.93 9.78 -15.69
CA THR A 303 15.81 8.71 -16.18
C THR A 303 17.10 9.32 -16.65
N CYS A 304 18.20 8.84 -16.09
CA CYS A 304 19.55 9.30 -16.40
C CYS A 304 20.42 8.15 -16.90
N SER A 305 21.57 8.52 -17.46
CA SER A 305 22.66 7.62 -17.77
C SER A 305 23.95 8.12 -17.12
N VAL A 306 24.70 7.20 -16.53
CA VAL A 306 26.04 7.40 -16.00
C VAL A 306 27.04 7.26 -17.16
N PRO A 307 27.64 8.35 -17.67
CA PRO A 307 28.38 8.31 -18.93
C PRO A 307 29.56 7.33 -18.93
N GLU A 308 30.25 7.16 -17.81
CA GLU A 308 31.42 6.28 -17.69
C GLU A 308 31.08 4.80 -17.77
N ALA A 309 29.81 4.43 -17.50
CA ALA A 309 29.33 3.06 -17.54
C ALA A 309 28.87 2.61 -18.94
N ARG A 310 28.82 3.52 -19.92
CA ARG A 310 28.41 3.23 -21.29
C ARG A 310 29.41 2.32 -22.01
N ASN A 311 28.98 1.78 -23.15
CA ASN A 311 29.82 1.00 -24.06
C ASN A 311 30.47 -0.22 -23.36
N GLY A 312 29.69 -0.91 -22.53
CA GLY A 312 30.12 -2.12 -21.82
C GLY A 312 31.08 -1.89 -20.66
N LYS A 313 31.20 -0.65 -20.16
CA LYS A 313 32.10 -0.29 -19.04
C LYS A 313 31.44 -0.34 -17.66
N ALA A 314 30.17 -0.70 -17.59
CA ALA A 314 29.48 -0.88 -16.31
C ALA A 314 30.11 -2.03 -15.50
N THR A 315 30.48 -1.74 -14.25
CA THR A 315 30.99 -2.72 -13.28
C THR A 315 30.19 -2.62 -11.98
N GLU A 316 30.26 -3.64 -11.12
CA GLU A 316 29.62 -3.60 -9.79
C GLU A 316 30.23 -2.54 -8.86
N GLN A 317 31.49 -2.12 -9.11
CA GLN A 317 32.10 -1.01 -8.40
C GLN A 317 31.51 0.33 -8.85
N LEU A 318 31.30 0.51 -10.16
CA LEU A 318 30.81 1.76 -10.74
C LEU A 318 29.30 1.94 -10.58
N MET A 319 28.54 0.87 -10.81
CA MET A 319 27.09 0.85 -10.91
C MET A 319 26.48 -0.09 -9.87
N GLY A 320 25.24 0.17 -9.47
CA GLY A 320 24.50 -0.68 -8.54
C GLY A 320 24.08 0.05 -7.26
N GLY A 321 23.05 -0.48 -6.63
CA GLY A 321 22.51 0.02 -5.38
C GLY A 321 21.25 0.88 -5.55
N SER A 322 20.52 1.00 -4.45
CA SER A 322 19.33 1.82 -4.35
C SER A 322 19.35 2.58 -3.03
N ALA A 323 18.84 3.80 -3.04
CA ALA A 323 18.73 4.63 -1.85
C ALA A 323 17.36 5.32 -1.80
N ILE A 324 17.04 5.87 -0.64
CA ILE A 324 15.89 6.75 -0.47
C ILE A 324 16.40 8.09 0.02
N VAL A 325 15.92 9.16 -0.60
CA VAL A 325 16.05 10.52 -0.07
C VAL A 325 14.73 10.82 0.61
N PRO A 326 14.62 10.74 1.95
CA PRO A 326 13.36 11.01 2.63
C PRO A 326 13.01 12.49 2.49
N ARG A 327 11.77 12.84 2.90
CA ARG A 327 11.25 14.20 2.81
C ARG A 327 12.24 15.23 3.35
N PHE A 328 12.57 16.21 2.51
CA PHE A 328 13.45 17.34 2.85
C PHE A 328 12.72 18.68 2.70
N ARG A 329 11.61 18.71 1.96
CA ARG A 329 10.71 19.87 1.87
C ARG A 329 9.77 19.93 3.07
N ASN A 330 9.48 21.14 3.54
CA ASN A 330 8.55 21.39 4.63
C ASN A 330 8.89 20.61 5.91
N ILE A 331 10.15 20.58 6.34
CA ILE A 331 10.59 19.90 7.58
C ILE A 331 10.75 20.93 8.71
N THR A 332 11.79 21.74 8.66
CA THR A 332 12.01 22.88 9.58
C THR A 332 11.65 24.22 8.95
N THR A 333 11.47 24.24 7.63
CA THR A 333 11.12 25.42 6.83
C THR A 333 9.73 25.26 6.24
N LYS A 334 9.17 26.36 5.71
CA LYS A 334 7.96 26.34 4.90
C LYS A 334 8.32 26.63 3.44
N TYR A 335 7.73 25.87 2.54
CA TYR A 335 7.77 26.04 1.10
C TYR A 335 6.41 26.55 0.66
N ASP A 336 6.40 27.60 -0.15
CA ASP A 336 5.20 28.37 -0.50
C ASP A 336 4.37 27.73 -1.63
N LYS A 337 4.97 26.82 -2.42
CA LYS A 337 4.32 26.20 -3.58
C LYS A 337 3.40 25.01 -3.26
N PHE A 338 3.63 24.33 -2.14
CA PHE A 338 2.85 23.17 -1.69
C PHE A 338 3.07 22.86 -0.20
N LEU A 339 2.10 22.16 0.39
CA LEU A 339 2.17 21.54 1.71
C LEU A 339 2.77 20.13 1.63
N ARG A 340 3.19 19.59 2.78
CA ARG A 340 3.83 18.27 2.87
C ARG A 340 5.11 18.18 2.04
N GLY A 341 5.46 17.01 1.56
CA GLY A 341 6.60 16.85 0.69
C GLY A 341 6.68 15.47 0.09
N TYR A 342 7.83 15.17 -0.49
CA TYR A 342 8.07 13.95 -1.22
C TYR A 342 9.41 13.34 -0.84
N ALA A 343 9.54 12.05 -1.09
CA ALA A 343 10.81 11.35 -1.11
C ALA A 343 11.23 11.04 -2.54
N LEU A 344 12.54 10.89 -2.75
CA LEU A 344 13.11 10.39 -3.99
C LEU A 344 13.58 8.95 -3.78
N ASN A 345 13.06 8.02 -4.56
CA ASN A 345 13.55 6.66 -4.62
C ASN A 345 14.51 6.54 -5.79
N VAL A 346 15.76 6.20 -5.51
CA VAL A 346 16.83 6.18 -6.50
C VAL A 346 17.41 4.80 -6.68
N THR A 347 17.72 4.45 -7.92
CA THR A 347 18.32 3.16 -8.26
C THR A 347 19.36 3.34 -9.35
N SER A 348 20.59 2.91 -9.05
CA SER A 348 21.66 2.67 -10.01
C SER A 348 21.62 1.19 -10.41
N ARG A 349 21.46 0.87 -11.70
CA ARG A 349 21.38 -0.53 -12.14
C ARG A 349 22.17 -0.80 -13.42
N MET A 350 22.81 -1.96 -13.45
CA MET A 350 23.47 -2.52 -14.64
C MET A 350 22.45 -3.16 -15.60
N GLY A 351 21.43 -2.40 -16.00
CA GLY A 351 20.39 -2.82 -16.93
C GLY A 351 20.25 -1.86 -18.11
N GLY A 352 19.51 -2.28 -19.14
CA GLY A 352 19.23 -1.43 -20.31
C GLY A 352 18.37 -0.22 -19.96
N VAL A 353 18.61 0.88 -20.67
CA VAL A 353 17.69 2.02 -20.71
C VAL A 353 16.56 1.71 -21.67
N GLU A 354 15.33 2.01 -21.30
CA GLU A 354 14.17 1.68 -22.14
C GLU A 354 14.16 2.49 -23.44
N PRO A 355 13.74 1.89 -24.58
CA PRO A 355 13.72 2.55 -25.88
C PRO A 355 12.99 3.89 -25.92
N ARG A 356 11.91 4.04 -25.11
CA ARG A 356 11.11 5.27 -24.99
C ARG A 356 11.91 6.52 -24.55
N ASN A 357 13.12 6.34 -24.04
CA ASN A 357 13.98 7.44 -23.61
C ASN A 357 14.86 8.01 -24.74
N PHE A 358 14.76 7.47 -25.96
CA PHE A 358 15.51 7.94 -27.11
C PHE A 358 14.57 8.36 -28.22
N ALA A 359 14.75 9.58 -28.75
CA ALA A 359 14.08 10.04 -29.97
C ALA A 359 14.76 9.45 -31.22
N ALA A 360 14.83 8.12 -31.31
CA ALA A 360 15.49 7.38 -32.38
C ALA A 360 14.68 6.11 -32.74
N TYR A 361 14.84 5.63 -33.98
CA TYR A 361 14.20 4.41 -34.48
C TYR A 361 15.19 3.56 -35.28
N GLY A 362 14.84 2.30 -35.55
CA GLY A 362 15.64 1.41 -36.39
C GLY A 362 17.07 1.20 -35.88
N ALA A 363 18.05 1.26 -36.78
CA ALA A 363 19.46 1.02 -36.46
C ALA A 363 20.05 2.00 -35.45
N GLU A 364 19.65 3.28 -35.49
CA GLU A 364 20.12 4.30 -34.52
C GLU A 364 19.65 3.96 -33.10
N LEU A 365 18.38 3.57 -32.94
CA LEU A 365 17.85 3.15 -31.65
C LEU A 365 18.60 1.92 -31.12
N GLN A 366 18.86 0.92 -31.97
CA GLN A 366 19.63 -0.26 -31.59
C GLN A 366 21.05 0.10 -31.12
N GLN A 367 21.70 1.02 -31.82
CA GLN A 367 23.02 1.52 -31.43
C GLN A 367 22.97 2.22 -30.06
N LYS A 368 22.00 3.11 -29.82
CA LYS A 368 21.82 3.76 -28.53
C LYS A 368 21.52 2.76 -27.41
N LEU A 369 20.65 1.79 -27.65
CA LEU A 369 20.35 0.75 -26.65
C LEU A 369 21.61 -0.05 -26.28
N HIS A 370 22.48 -0.34 -27.25
CA HIS A 370 23.75 -1.01 -27.00
C HIS A 370 24.72 -0.12 -26.21
N GLU A 371 24.91 1.13 -26.63
CA GLU A 371 25.81 2.10 -25.98
C GLU A 371 25.40 2.36 -24.52
N TYR A 372 24.12 2.54 -24.27
CA TYR A 372 23.60 2.93 -22.95
C TYR A 372 23.35 1.75 -22.02
N ASN A 373 23.48 0.52 -22.51
CA ASN A 373 23.25 -0.67 -21.70
C ASN A 373 24.17 -0.69 -20.46
N GLY A 374 23.58 -0.88 -19.28
CA GLY A 374 24.31 -0.93 -18.02
C GLY A 374 24.57 0.43 -17.35
N SER A 375 24.21 1.54 -18.01
CA SER A 375 24.47 2.90 -17.51
C SER A 375 23.30 3.57 -16.78
N GLY A 376 22.18 2.87 -16.59
CA GLY A 376 20.94 3.47 -16.12
C GLY A 376 20.96 3.92 -14.66
N PHE A 377 20.51 5.16 -14.42
CA PHE A 377 20.23 5.70 -13.09
C PHE A 377 18.82 6.30 -13.07
N TYR A 378 17.99 5.91 -12.11
CA TYR A 378 16.56 6.25 -12.08
C TYR A 378 16.22 6.96 -10.78
N ILE A 379 15.43 8.04 -10.89
CA ILE A 379 14.89 8.79 -9.76
C ILE A 379 13.37 8.76 -9.91
N THR A 380 12.66 8.16 -8.96
CA THR A 380 11.19 8.19 -8.89
C THR A 380 10.73 8.96 -7.67
N VAL A 381 9.53 9.53 -7.77
CA VAL A 381 8.96 10.40 -6.74
C VAL A 381 7.87 9.66 -5.98
N MET A 382 7.88 9.78 -4.65
CA MET A 382 6.75 9.41 -3.79
C MET A 382 6.35 10.65 -2.99
N GLY A 383 5.22 11.25 -3.34
CA GLY A 383 4.69 12.46 -2.70
C GLY A 383 3.34 12.22 -2.05
N GLU A 384 3.09 12.86 -0.92
CA GLU A 384 1.81 12.72 -0.22
C GLU A 384 0.67 13.42 -0.98
N VAL A 385 -0.47 12.73 -1.14
CA VAL A 385 -1.73 13.34 -1.58
C VAL A 385 -2.53 13.76 -0.35
N LEU A 386 -2.96 15.03 -0.30
CA LEU A 386 -3.68 15.55 0.84
C LEU A 386 -5.05 14.89 1.04
N GLY A 387 -5.38 14.55 2.29
CA GLY A 387 -6.71 14.09 2.71
C GLY A 387 -7.73 15.21 2.63
N ARG A 388 -8.31 15.40 1.45
CA ARG A 388 -9.35 16.41 1.15
C ARG A 388 -10.74 15.80 1.27
N TYR A 389 -11.70 16.57 1.78
CA TYR A 389 -13.08 16.09 1.94
C TYR A 389 -13.71 15.71 0.60
N GLU A 390 -13.38 16.46 -0.45
CA GLU A 390 -13.87 16.27 -1.81
C GLU A 390 -13.38 14.96 -2.45
N ASN A 391 -12.25 14.44 -2.00
CA ASN A 391 -11.76 13.13 -2.43
C ASN A 391 -12.48 12.06 -1.62
N HIS A 392 -13.40 11.35 -2.26
CA HIS A 392 -14.28 10.44 -1.55
C HIS A 392 -14.74 9.25 -2.40
N VAL A 393 -15.33 8.27 -1.71
CA VAL A 393 -16.03 7.14 -2.30
C VAL A 393 -17.43 7.02 -1.74
N ARG A 394 -18.35 6.52 -2.57
CA ARG A 394 -19.75 6.25 -2.20
C ARG A 394 -20.23 5.00 -2.90
N ILE A 395 -21.36 4.44 -2.44
CA ILE A 395 -22.01 3.34 -3.17
C ILE A 395 -22.59 3.89 -4.47
N ASP A 396 -22.31 3.19 -5.58
CA ASP A 396 -23.03 3.39 -6.82
C ASP A 396 -24.43 2.77 -6.71
N LYS A 397 -25.45 3.52 -7.10
CA LYS A 397 -26.86 3.10 -6.97
C LYS A 397 -27.32 2.28 -8.17
N GLU A 398 -26.63 2.38 -9.30
CA GLU A 398 -27.03 1.78 -10.57
C GLU A 398 -26.16 0.58 -10.95
N GLU A 399 -24.95 0.48 -10.36
CA GLU A 399 -23.97 -0.56 -10.70
C GLU A 399 -23.75 -1.56 -9.55
N VAL A 400 -23.68 -2.84 -9.93
CA VAL A 400 -23.44 -3.98 -9.03
C VAL A 400 -22.37 -4.89 -9.58
N ASP A 401 -21.70 -5.64 -8.69
CA ASP A 401 -20.79 -6.70 -9.10
C ASP A 401 -21.56 -7.94 -9.60
N ALA A 402 -20.81 -8.93 -10.08
CA ALA A 402 -21.37 -10.17 -10.61
C ALA A 402 -22.23 -10.93 -9.58
N TRP A 403 -22.10 -10.68 -8.28
CA TRP A 403 -22.92 -11.28 -7.21
C TRP A 403 -24.08 -10.37 -6.77
N GLY A 404 -24.36 -9.29 -7.50
CA GLY A 404 -25.43 -8.35 -7.22
C GLY A 404 -25.14 -7.42 -6.04
N ILE A 405 -23.87 -7.23 -5.68
CA ILE A 405 -23.46 -6.37 -4.57
C ILE A 405 -23.12 -4.98 -5.12
N PRO A 406 -23.72 -3.90 -4.60
CA PRO A 406 -23.39 -2.55 -5.07
C PRO A 406 -21.89 -2.22 -4.97
N VAL A 407 -21.38 -1.56 -6.01
CA VAL A 407 -19.96 -1.21 -6.15
C VAL A 407 -19.68 0.20 -5.63
N LEU A 408 -18.39 0.58 -5.59
CA LEU A 408 -18.02 1.96 -5.29
C LEU A 408 -18.04 2.82 -6.55
N HIS A 409 -18.53 4.04 -6.40
CA HIS A 409 -18.18 5.18 -7.21
C HIS A 409 -17.07 5.97 -6.52
N ILE A 410 -15.99 6.27 -7.25
CA ILE A 410 -14.78 6.93 -6.72
C ILE A 410 -14.62 8.31 -7.36
N GLU A 411 -14.54 9.34 -6.52
CA GLU A 411 -14.34 10.73 -6.93
C GLU A 411 -13.09 11.28 -6.25
N THR A 412 -12.01 11.46 -7.02
CA THR A 412 -10.77 12.03 -6.49
C THR A 412 -10.00 12.75 -7.58
N ARG A 413 -9.25 13.76 -7.19
CA ARG A 413 -8.37 14.51 -8.09
C ARG A 413 -7.16 15.03 -7.36
N TYR A 414 -6.08 15.19 -8.12
CA TYR A 414 -4.97 16.02 -7.69
C TYR A 414 -5.33 17.50 -7.79
N THR A 415 -4.70 18.29 -6.94
CA THR A 415 -4.79 19.74 -6.95
C THR A 415 -3.43 20.34 -7.30
N ASP A 416 -3.36 21.68 -7.37
CA ASP A 416 -2.10 22.39 -7.58
C ASP A 416 -1.02 22.00 -6.56
N ASN A 417 -1.42 21.59 -5.35
CA ASN A 417 -0.51 21.09 -4.33
C ASN A 417 0.33 19.89 -4.84
N GLU A 418 -0.34 18.84 -5.31
CA GLU A 418 0.32 17.64 -5.81
C GLU A 418 1.05 17.90 -7.14
N LEU A 419 0.46 18.71 -8.02
CA LEU A 419 1.09 19.05 -9.31
C LEU A 419 2.37 19.88 -9.14
N ASN A 420 2.40 20.82 -8.20
CA ASN A 420 3.59 21.60 -7.88
C ASN A 420 4.64 20.74 -7.17
N MET A 421 4.21 19.81 -6.32
CA MET A 421 5.11 18.85 -5.68
C MET A 421 5.81 17.95 -6.71
N ALA A 422 5.08 17.42 -7.69
CA ALA A 422 5.64 16.62 -8.77
C ALA A 422 6.68 17.38 -9.62
N LYS A 423 6.39 18.65 -9.96
CA LYS A 423 7.31 19.52 -10.71
C LYS A 423 8.59 19.78 -9.91
N ASP A 424 8.47 20.19 -8.66
CA ASP A 424 9.63 20.47 -7.78
C ASP A 424 10.51 19.22 -7.62
N ALA A 425 9.92 18.04 -7.42
CA ALA A 425 10.67 16.80 -7.27
C ALA A 425 11.50 16.43 -8.50
N VAL A 426 10.96 16.66 -9.69
CA VAL A 426 11.66 16.39 -10.96
C VAL A 426 12.75 17.42 -11.22
N GLU A 427 12.49 18.70 -10.95
CA GLU A 427 13.49 19.77 -11.05
C GLU A 427 14.68 19.54 -10.12
N VAL A 428 14.40 19.16 -8.87
CA VAL A 428 15.44 18.77 -7.90
C VAL A 428 16.19 17.53 -8.37
N GLY A 429 15.48 16.49 -8.84
CA GLY A 429 16.10 15.28 -9.38
C GLY A 429 17.05 15.56 -10.55
N CYS A 430 16.67 16.44 -11.48
CA CYS A 430 17.54 16.90 -12.57
C CYS A 430 18.77 17.66 -12.04
N SER A 431 18.59 18.53 -11.06
CA SER A 431 19.68 19.33 -10.48
C SER A 431 20.72 18.46 -9.76
N ILE A 432 20.29 17.41 -9.07
CA ILE A 432 21.19 16.44 -8.44
C ILE A 432 21.88 15.58 -9.50
N ALA A 433 21.16 15.15 -10.54
CA ALA A 433 21.75 14.38 -11.63
C ALA A 433 22.87 15.15 -12.34
N ASP A 434 22.63 16.43 -12.66
CA ASP A 434 23.63 17.31 -13.26
C ASP A 434 24.85 17.49 -12.34
N ALA A 435 24.63 17.78 -11.05
CA ALA A 435 25.70 17.90 -10.06
C ALA A 435 26.48 16.59 -9.83
N ALA A 436 25.86 15.44 -10.05
CA ALA A 436 26.50 14.12 -10.00
C ALA A 436 27.23 13.75 -11.32
N GLY A 437 27.12 14.56 -12.37
CA GLY A 437 27.70 14.31 -13.69
C GLY A 437 26.93 13.27 -14.51
N PHE A 438 25.64 13.10 -14.26
CA PHE A 438 24.78 12.16 -15.00
C PHE A 438 24.08 12.86 -16.16
N GLU A 439 23.95 12.17 -17.29
CA GLU A 439 23.17 12.67 -18.42
C GLU A 439 21.69 12.39 -18.19
N VAL A 440 20.86 13.43 -18.15
CA VAL A 440 19.39 13.29 -18.10
C VAL A 440 18.86 12.91 -19.48
N LEU A 441 18.26 11.73 -19.60
CA LEU A 441 17.70 11.22 -20.86
C LEU A 441 16.22 11.56 -20.99
N SER A 442 15.47 11.48 -19.88
CA SER A 442 14.06 11.84 -19.85
C SER A 442 13.65 12.34 -18.48
N LYS A 443 12.63 13.20 -18.47
CA LYS A 443 11.97 13.69 -17.27
C LYS A 443 10.46 13.68 -17.48
N ASN A 444 9.72 13.31 -16.45
CA ASN A 444 8.26 13.35 -16.44
C ASN A 444 7.78 14.11 -15.21
N VAL A 445 7.11 15.24 -15.41
CA VAL A 445 6.48 16.04 -14.33
C VAL A 445 5.01 15.73 -14.15
N VAL A 446 4.41 14.98 -15.08
CA VAL A 446 2.98 14.71 -15.07
C VAL A 446 2.74 13.44 -14.26
N PRO A 447 2.00 13.53 -13.14
CA PRO A 447 1.68 12.34 -12.38
C PRO A 447 0.62 11.51 -13.12
N ASN A 448 0.69 10.19 -12.93
CA ASN A 448 -0.38 9.28 -13.33
C ASN A 448 -1.65 9.62 -12.54
N PRO A 449 -2.86 9.30 -13.05
CA PRO A 449 -4.09 9.47 -12.29
C PRO A 449 -4.02 8.91 -10.84
N PRO A 450 -4.85 9.41 -9.91
CA PRO A 450 -4.89 8.84 -8.57
C PRO A 450 -5.21 7.34 -8.58
N GLY A 451 -4.70 6.60 -7.59
CA GLY A 451 -4.83 5.14 -7.46
C GLY A 451 -3.64 4.35 -8.00
N TYR A 452 -2.83 4.94 -8.89
CA TYR A 452 -1.69 4.26 -9.52
C TYR A 452 -0.58 3.84 -8.55
N SER A 453 -0.50 4.48 -7.37
CA SER A 453 0.52 4.13 -6.37
C SER A 453 0.16 2.85 -5.59
N ILE A 454 -1.13 2.46 -5.59
CA ILE A 454 -1.66 1.29 -4.87
C ILE A 454 -1.46 1.44 -3.34
N HIS A 455 -1.45 2.70 -2.87
CA HIS A 455 -1.33 3.07 -1.45
C HIS A 455 -2.57 3.83 -0.99
N GLU A 456 -3.75 3.40 -1.43
CA GLU A 456 -4.99 4.06 -1.08
C GLU A 456 -5.31 3.91 0.42
N VAL A 457 -5.59 5.01 1.11
CA VAL A 457 -5.79 5.07 2.56
C VAL A 457 -6.80 6.17 2.97
N GLY A 458 -7.32 6.13 4.20
CA GLY A 458 -7.97 7.27 4.87
C GLY A 458 -9.50 7.32 4.92
N THR A 459 -10.20 6.44 4.19
CA THR A 459 -11.67 6.48 4.03
C THR A 459 -12.48 6.15 5.29
N CYS A 460 -11.85 5.65 6.35
CA CYS A 460 -12.41 5.45 7.68
C CYS A 460 -11.46 6.03 8.74
N ARG A 461 -10.96 7.26 8.54
CA ARG A 461 -9.91 7.84 9.39
C ARG A 461 -10.20 7.76 10.89
N MET A 462 -9.16 7.52 11.67
CA MET A 462 -9.22 7.60 13.13
C MET A 462 -9.16 9.04 13.64
N GLY A 463 -9.67 9.28 14.86
CA GLY A 463 -9.57 10.59 15.52
C GLY A 463 -10.11 10.56 16.96
N ASP A 464 -9.88 11.65 17.70
CA ASP A 464 -10.40 11.82 19.07
C ASP A 464 -11.83 12.38 19.09
N ASP A 465 -12.26 13.07 18.03
CA ASP A 465 -13.61 13.62 17.91
C ASP A 465 -14.51 12.65 17.09
N PRO A 466 -15.52 12.01 17.70
CA PRO A 466 -16.43 11.10 17.00
C PRO A 466 -17.28 11.82 15.95
N LYS A 467 -17.36 13.16 15.94
CA LYS A 467 -18.05 13.91 14.87
C LYS A 467 -17.19 14.12 13.63
N LYS A 468 -15.90 13.80 13.69
CA LYS A 468 -14.94 14.04 12.60
C LYS A 468 -14.18 12.78 12.17
N SER A 469 -14.43 11.65 12.81
CA SER A 469 -13.72 10.40 12.58
C SER A 469 -14.69 9.22 12.59
N VAL A 470 -14.33 8.16 11.87
CA VAL A 470 -15.09 6.90 11.85
C VAL A 470 -14.61 5.98 12.98
N LEU A 471 -13.31 6.04 13.28
CA LEU A 471 -12.65 5.20 14.25
C LEU A 471 -12.06 6.05 15.38
N ASN A 472 -11.94 5.46 16.56
CA ASN A 472 -11.10 6.01 17.62
C ASN A 472 -9.63 5.61 17.41
N LYS A 473 -8.76 6.03 18.34
CA LYS A 473 -7.31 5.76 18.30
C LYS A 473 -6.90 4.28 18.24
N TRP A 474 -7.80 3.33 18.46
CA TRP A 474 -7.54 1.88 18.46
C TRP A 474 -8.02 1.18 17.18
N CYS A 475 -8.38 1.94 16.14
CA CYS A 475 -9.04 1.41 14.94
C CYS A 475 -10.42 0.78 15.25
N GLN A 476 -11.01 1.10 16.40
CA GLN A 476 -12.35 0.67 16.81
C GLN A 476 -13.36 1.71 16.34
N SER A 477 -14.52 1.27 15.84
CA SER A 477 -15.61 2.18 15.45
C SER A 477 -16.03 3.07 16.62
N GLN A 478 -16.29 4.34 16.32
CA GLN A 478 -16.89 5.27 17.29
C GLN A 478 -18.32 4.86 17.68
N ASP A 479 -19.02 4.16 16.78
CA ASP A 479 -20.44 3.81 16.94
C ASP A 479 -20.64 2.41 17.55
N HIS A 480 -19.73 1.48 17.26
CA HIS A 480 -19.87 0.07 17.64
C HIS A 480 -18.61 -0.46 18.30
N LYS A 481 -18.70 -0.80 19.59
CA LYS A 481 -17.55 -1.30 20.37
C LYS A 481 -17.00 -2.63 19.84
N ASN A 482 -17.81 -3.42 19.15
CA ASN A 482 -17.43 -4.72 18.59
C ASN A 482 -17.13 -4.67 17.08
N LEU A 483 -16.79 -3.49 16.54
CA LEU A 483 -16.40 -3.29 15.15
C LEU A 483 -15.03 -2.61 15.06
N PHE A 484 -14.13 -3.19 14.27
CA PHE A 484 -12.78 -2.69 14.04
C PHE A 484 -12.46 -2.64 12.54
N VAL A 485 -11.69 -1.64 12.12
CA VAL A 485 -11.19 -1.50 10.75
C VAL A 485 -9.68 -1.30 10.79
N VAL A 486 -8.93 -2.36 10.46
CA VAL A 486 -7.49 -2.45 10.76
C VAL A 486 -6.60 -2.35 9.52
N ASP A 487 -7.17 -1.93 8.39
CA ASP A 487 -6.42 -1.69 7.15
C ASP A 487 -6.18 -0.18 6.89
N GLY A 488 -5.76 0.14 5.67
CA GLY A 488 -5.42 1.50 5.26
C GLY A 488 -6.56 2.51 5.37
N ALA A 489 -7.82 2.08 5.50
CA ALA A 489 -8.94 3.01 5.72
C ALA A 489 -8.76 3.85 7.00
N SER A 490 -8.05 3.33 7.99
CA SER A 490 -7.88 3.97 9.30
C SER A 490 -6.97 5.21 9.33
N PHE A 491 -6.23 5.50 8.26
CA PHE A 491 -5.20 6.55 8.24
C PHE A 491 -5.78 7.96 8.33
N VAL A 492 -5.00 8.90 8.89
CA VAL A 492 -5.37 10.33 8.95
C VAL A 492 -4.57 11.18 7.96
N SER A 493 -3.33 10.78 7.68
CA SER A 493 -2.45 11.32 6.64
C SER A 493 -1.75 10.14 5.94
N ALA A 494 -1.35 10.29 4.68
CA ALA A 494 -0.74 9.18 3.93
C ALA A 494 0.79 9.15 4.10
N GLY A 495 1.42 10.33 4.16
CA GLY A 495 2.87 10.46 4.10
C GLY A 495 3.47 10.09 2.74
N TRP A 496 4.80 10.17 2.65
CA TRP A 496 5.57 9.69 1.50
C TRP A 496 5.94 8.21 1.61
N GLN A 497 5.82 7.65 2.81
CA GLN A 497 6.19 6.28 3.15
C GLN A 497 5.14 5.28 2.65
N ASN A 498 5.57 4.13 2.11
CA ASN A 498 4.64 3.05 1.80
C ASN A 498 3.84 2.63 3.07
N PRO A 499 2.51 2.47 3.01
CA PRO A 499 1.66 2.36 4.20
C PRO A 499 1.72 0.99 4.89
N THR A 500 2.31 -0.03 4.25
CA THR A 500 2.17 -1.43 4.67
C THR A 500 2.67 -1.71 6.09
N MET A 501 3.82 -1.15 6.48
CA MET A 501 4.35 -1.36 7.83
C MET A 501 3.44 -0.75 8.90
N THR A 502 2.88 0.43 8.60
CA THR A 502 1.94 1.12 9.49
C THR A 502 0.63 0.33 9.59
N ILE A 503 0.11 -0.21 8.49
CA ILE A 503 -1.07 -1.09 8.49
C ILE A 503 -0.84 -2.32 9.38
N LEU A 504 0.32 -2.99 9.24
CA LEU A 504 0.68 -4.14 10.07
C LEU A 504 0.78 -3.77 11.56
N ALA A 505 1.41 -2.65 11.88
CA ALA A 505 1.57 -2.18 13.24
C ALA A 505 0.23 -1.78 13.88
N LEU A 506 -0.64 -1.08 13.14
CA LEU A 506 -1.99 -0.74 13.58
C LEU A 506 -2.85 -1.98 13.79
N SER A 507 -2.81 -2.95 12.88
CA SER A 507 -3.54 -4.21 13.03
C SER A 507 -3.10 -5.00 14.25
N MET A 508 -1.78 -5.09 14.49
CA MET A 508 -1.25 -5.71 15.70
C MET A 508 -1.76 -5.00 16.97
N ARG A 509 -1.62 -3.66 17.01
CA ARG A 509 -2.03 -2.83 18.15
C ARG A 509 -3.52 -2.91 18.44
N ALA A 510 -4.36 -2.80 17.40
CA ALA A 510 -5.81 -2.90 17.52
C ALA A 510 -6.25 -4.28 18.00
N SER A 511 -5.60 -5.34 17.51
CA SER A 511 -5.90 -6.72 17.88
C SER A 511 -5.52 -7.04 19.33
N GLU A 512 -4.40 -6.52 19.82
CA GLU A 512 -4.02 -6.67 21.24
C GLU A 512 -4.97 -5.89 22.16
N TYR A 513 -5.38 -4.70 21.76
CA TYR A 513 -6.40 -3.92 22.47
C TYR A 513 -7.73 -4.68 22.51
N LEU A 514 -8.22 -5.15 21.36
CA LEU A 514 -9.45 -5.94 21.26
C LEU A 514 -9.39 -7.19 22.13
N ALA A 515 -8.30 -7.95 22.08
CA ALA A 515 -8.14 -9.13 22.92
C ALA A 515 -8.26 -8.77 24.42
N GLY A 516 -7.64 -7.67 24.85
CA GLY A 516 -7.75 -7.16 26.20
C GLY A 516 -9.18 -6.76 26.59
N GLU A 517 -9.91 -6.09 25.69
CA GLU A 517 -11.31 -5.71 25.90
C GLU A 517 -12.24 -6.93 25.99
N MET A 518 -12.05 -7.93 25.13
CA MET A 518 -12.81 -9.19 25.18
C MET A 518 -12.53 -9.97 26.47
N SER A 519 -11.27 -10.01 26.94
CA SER A 519 -10.95 -10.63 28.23
C SER A 519 -11.58 -9.91 29.42
N ARG A 520 -11.79 -8.59 29.32
CA ARG A 520 -12.50 -7.79 30.33
C ARG A 520 -14.03 -7.87 30.22
N GLY A 521 -14.58 -8.43 29.14
CA GLY A 521 -16.02 -8.46 28.88
C GLY A 521 -16.59 -7.10 28.46
N ASN A 522 -15.75 -6.17 27.98
CA ASN A 522 -16.18 -4.88 27.46
C ASN A 522 -16.76 -4.96 26.04
N VAL A 523 -16.49 -6.09 25.35
CA VAL A 523 -16.85 -6.40 23.96
C VAL A 523 -17.28 -7.85 23.80
#